data_AF-A0A3Q3XFA4-F1
#
_entry.id   AF-A0A3Q3XFA4-F1
#
_cell.length_a   1.000
_cell.length_b   1.000
_cell.length_c   1.000
_cell.angle_alpha   90.00
_cell.angle_beta   90.00
_cell.angle_gamma   90.00
#
_symmetry.space_group_name_H-M   'P 1'
#
loop_
_entity.id
_entity.type
_entity.pdbx_description
1 polymer ?
#
loop_
_entity_poly.entity_id
_entity_poly.type
_entity_poly.pdbx_seq_one_letter_code
_entity_poly.pdbx_strand_id
1 'polypeptide(L)' 'MNVALIHDRLHIQTFWETRISDQCRHAESEEHRMEGSALRLRAEWLVRLENRNKHLKSL' A
#
# COMPACT_ATOMS: atom_id res chain seq x y z
N MET A 1 -9.03 2.79 42.29
CA MET A 1 -8.59 2.50 40.90
C MET A 1 -9.46 1.36 40.37
N ASN A 2 -10.31 1.61 39.37
CA ASN A 2 -11.27 0.61 38.89
C ASN A 2 -10.61 -0.35 37.90
N VAL A 3 -10.51 -1.63 38.26
CA VAL A 3 -9.88 -2.69 37.46
C VAL A 3 -10.54 -2.86 36.09
N ALA A 4 -11.86 -2.69 36.01
CA ALA A 4 -12.62 -2.74 34.75
C ALA A 4 -12.16 -1.66 33.75
N LEU A 5 -11.93 -0.42 34.21
CA LEU A 5 -11.48 0.68 33.36
C LEU A 5 -10.06 0.46 32.80
N ILE A 6 -9.21 -0.26 33.53
CA ILE A 6 -7.85 -0.61 33.07
C ILE A 6 -7.92 -1.70 32.00
N HIS A 7 -8.75 -2.72 32.20
CA HIS A 7 -8.93 -3.80 31.25
C HIS A 7 -9.52 -3.28 29.92
N ASP A 8 -10.52 -2.41 29.99
CA ASP A 8 -11.12 -1.80 28.80
C ASP A 8 -10.11 -0.93 28.04
N ARG A 9 -9.30 -0.16 28.77
CA ARG A 9 -8.22 0.64 28.17
C ARG A 9 -7.19 -0.24 27.46
N LEU A 10 -6.74 -1.31 28.10
CA LEU A 10 -5.79 -2.25 27.50
C LEU A 10 -6.40 -2.97 26.28
N HIS A 11 -7.66 -3.37 26.37
CA HIS A 11 -8.36 -4.01 25.28
C HIS A 11 -8.49 -3.11 24.05
N ILE A 12 -8.92 -1.85 24.25
CA ILE A 12 -9.02 -0.87 23.17
C ILE A 12 -7.65 -0.61 22.54
N GLN A 13 -6.61 -0.48 23.37
CA GLN A 13 -5.24 -0.27 22.89
C GLN A 13 -4.78 -1.45 22.01
N THR A 14 -4.82 -2.68 22.54
CA THR A 14 -4.39 -3.87 21.81
C THR A 14 -5.21 -4.08 20.54
N PHE A 15 -6.52 -3.82 20.58
CA PHE A 15 -7.38 -3.90 19.41
C PHE A 15 -6.89 -2.98 18.27
N TRP A 16 -6.60 -1.71 18.58
CA TRP A 16 -6.11 -0.78 17.57
C TRP A 16 -4.69 -1.09 17.11
N GLU A 17 -3.80 -1.52 18.01
CA GLU A 17 -2.45 -1.96 17.65
C GLU A 17 -2.48 -3.13 16.67
N THR A 18 -3.29 -4.17 16.95
CA THR A 18 -3.47 -5.31 16.05
C THR A 18 -4.05 -4.86 14.71
N ARG A 19 -5.11 -4.04 14.73
CA ARG A 19 -5.77 -3.58 13.50
C ARG A 19 -4.85 -2.76 12.61
N ILE A 20 -4.05 -1.88 13.19
CA ILE A 20 -3.06 -1.08 12.46
C ILE A 20 -1.99 -1.99 11.87
N SER A 21 -1.46 -2.93 12.66
CA SER A 21 -0.44 -3.87 12.21
C SER A 21 -0.92 -4.73 11.04
N ASP A 22 -2.15 -5.25 11.11
CA ASP A 22 -2.74 -6.04 10.02
C ASP A 22 -2.92 -5.20 8.75
N GLN A 23 -3.34 -3.94 8.87
CA GLN A 23 -3.49 -3.04 7.74
C GLN A 23 -2.13 -2.71 7.09
N CYS A 24 -1.10 -2.45 7.90
CA CYS A 24 0.26 -2.23 7.40
C CYS A 24 0.78 -3.44 6.64
N ARG A 25 0.66 -4.65 7.21
CA ARG A 25 1.07 -5.90 6.55
C ARG A 25 0.32 -6.12 5.24
N HIS A 26 -0.97 -5.80 5.20
CA HIS A 26 -1.75 -5.90 3.96
C HIS A 26 -1.27 -4.91 2.89
N ALA A 27 -1.01 -3.65 3.27
CA ALA A 27 -0.48 -2.64 2.36
C ALA A 27 0.88 -3.03 1.79
N GLU A 28 1.81 -3.50 2.63
CA GLU A 28 3.12 -3.99 2.21
C GLU A 28 2.98 -5.18 1.26
N SER A 29 2.09 -6.13 1.55
CA SER A 29 1.83 -7.28 0.68
C SER A 29 1.28 -6.86 -0.69
N GLU A 30 0.38 -5.88 -0.73
CA GLU A 30 -0.17 -5.36 -1.98
C GLU A 30 0.88 -4.60 -2.79
N GLU A 31 1.76 -3.85 -2.12
CA GLU A 31 2.91 -3.20 -2.77
C GLU A 31 3.82 -4.23 -3.43
N HIS A 32 4.23 -5.28 -2.70
CA HIS A 32 5.05 -6.37 -3.26
C HIS A 32 4.36 -7.08 -4.42
N ARG A 33 3.04 -7.32 -4.30
CA ARG A 33 2.23 -7.90 -5.39
C ARG A 33 2.23 -7.00 -6.61
N MET A 34 2.09 -5.69 -6.44
CA MET A 34 2.11 -4.71 -7.53
C MET A 34 3.49 -4.60 -8.17
N GLU A 35 4.56 -4.63 -7.38
CA GLU A 35 5.94 -4.62 -7.89
C GLU A 35 6.25 -5.82 -8.79
N GLY A 36 5.80 -7.01 -8.41
CA GLY A 36 5.93 -8.22 -9.22
C GLY A 36 4.90 -8.33 -10.35
N SER A 37 3.90 -7.44 -10.39
CA SER A 37 2.83 -7.54 -11.37
C SER A 37 3.22 -6.97 -12.74
N ALA A 38 2.68 -7.59 -13.79
CA ALA A 38 2.75 -7.07 -15.15
C ALA A 38 2.13 -5.66 -15.30
N LEU A 39 1.37 -5.18 -14.31
CA LEU A 39 0.81 -3.82 -14.31
C LEU A 39 1.91 -2.76 -14.21
N ARG A 40 2.97 -2.98 -13.42
CA ARG A 40 4.10 -2.04 -13.34
C ARG A 40 4.83 -1.94 -14.68
N LEU A 41 5.13 -3.09 -15.28
CA LEU A 41 5.73 -3.17 -16.61
C LEU A 41 4.86 -2.47 -17.67
N ARG A 42 3.53 -2.62 -17.61
CA ARG A 42 2.60 -1.94 -18.51
C ARG A 42 2.64 -0.42 -18.32
N ALA A 43 2.66 0.07 -17.09
CA ALA A 43 2.76 1.51 -16.81
C ALA A 43 4.07 2.10 -17.34
N GLU A 44 5.20 1.43 -17.10
CA GLU A 44 6.50 1.83 -17.66
C GLU A 44 6.50 1.84 -19.20
N TRP A 45 5.91 0.82 -19.81
CA TRP A 45 5.77 0.74 -21.26
C TRP A 45 4.93 1.88 -21.85
N LEU A 46 3.84 2.27 -21.18
CA LEU A 46 3.00 3.39 -21.60
C LEU A 46 3.80 4.70 -21.61
N VAL A 47 4.55 4.99 -20.55
CA VAL A 47 5.40 6.20 -20.48
C VAL A 47 6.45 6.21 -21.59
N ARG A 48 7.13 5.08 -21.83
CA ARG A 48 8.12 4.96 -22.90
C ARG A 48 7.49 5.18 -24.29
N LEU A 49 6.34 4.57 -24.53
CA LEU A 49 5.61 4.70 -25.80
C LEU A 49 5.14 6.14 -26.02
N GLU A 50 4.63 6.81 -24.98
CA GLU A 50 4.20 8.20 -25.04
C GLU A 50 5.36 9.14 -25.36
N ASN A 51 6.51 8.97 -24.69
CA ASN A 51 7.72 9.75 -24.97
C ASN A 51 8.21 9.55 -26.41
N ARG A 52 8.20 8.31 -26.90
CA ARG A 52 8.53 8.02 -28.30
C ARG A 52 7.57 8.71 -29.27
N ASN A 53 6.27 8.66 -29.01
CA ASN A 53 5.27 9.34 -29.84
C ASN A 53 5.43 10.86 -29.84
N LYS A 54 5.76 11.47 -28.69
CA LYS A 54 6.08 12.90 -28.61
C LYS A 54 7.29 13.27 -29.46
N HIS A 55 8.35 12.47 -29.39
CA HIS A 55 9.55 12.68 -30.20
C HIS A 55 9.24 12.57 -31.70
N LEU A 56 8.49 11.54 -32.12
CA LEU A 56 8.11 11.34 -33.52
C LEU A 56 7.19 12.43 -34.07
N LYS A 57 6.36 13.07 -33.23
CA LYS A 57 5.51 14.21 -33.63
C LYS A 57 6.28 15.53 -33.69
N SER A 58 7.45 15.59 -33.07
CA SER A 58 8.32 16.77 -33.05
C SER A 58 9.37 16.74 -34.18
N LEU A 59 9.52 15.61 -34.86
CA LEU A 59 10.37 15.40 -36.03
C LEU A 59 9.57 15.74 -37.32
#